data_AF-A0A0R1K7U8-F1
#
_entry.id   AF-A0A0R1K7U8-F1
#
_cell.length_a   1.000
_cell.length_b   1.000
_cell.length_c   1.000
_cell.angle_alpha   90.00
_cell.angle_beta   90.00
_cell.angle_gamma   90.00
#
_symmetry.space_group_name_H-M   'P 1'
#
loop_
_entity.id
_entity.type
_entity.pdbx_description
1 polymer ?
#
loop_
_entity_poly.entity_id
_entity_poly.type
_entity_poly.pdbx_seq_one_letter_code
_entity_poly.pdbx_strand_id
1 'polypeptide(L)'
;MAPTSSIQVYMASHTTFKKRRWGYRLALPDRTIRRTGATPYAYTGPAMGIVVLIKALRHLRRLRLTHFPLALTTNIKTVELVLTYQRLADWAAHDWPPTIELVDLWQLADAELRHFPAYTVQWTPDRYRRVDWLVKPTHPHRSQHHRRQ
;
A
#
# COMPACT_ATOMS: atom_id res chain seq x y z
N MET A 1 14.37 25.33 -10.44
CA MET A 1 14.09 23.87 -10.49
C MET A 1 12.64 23.66 -10.10
N ALA A 2 11.80 23.11 -10.97
CA ALA A 2 10.44 22.75 -10.59
C ALA A 2 10.50 21.66 -9.50
N PRO A 3 9.62 21.69 -8.47
CA PRO A 3 9.59 20.62 -7.47
C PRO A 3 9.28 19.31 -8.20
N THR A 4 10.21 18.35 -8.15
CA THR A 4 10.01 17.01 -8.68
C THR A 4 8.78 16.43 -7.98
N SER A 5 7.65 16.41 -8.67
CA SER A 5 6.38 16.00 -8.08
C SER A 5 6.46 14.52 -7.73
N SER A 6 6.38 14.20 -6.45
CA SER A 6 6.40 12.80 -5.99
C SER A 6 5.08 12.11 -6.31
N ILE A 7 5.17 10.81 -6.63
CA ILE A 7 3.98 9.97 -6.81
C ILE A 7 3.47 9.57 -5.43
N GLN A 8 2.23 9.91 -5.13
CA GLN A 8 1.59 9.52 -3.88
C GLN A 8 1.03 8.11 -4.01
N VAL A 9 1.48 7.19 -3.16
CA VAL A 9 1.07 5.79 -3.17
C VAL A 9 0.38 5.49 -1.84
N TYR A 10 -0.93 5.31 -1.87
CA TYR A 10 -1.70 4.95 -0.69
C TYR A 10 -1.98 3.46 -0.71
N MET A 11 -1.61 2.75 0.34
CA MET A 11 -1.76 1.30 0.46
C MET A 11 -2.61 0.97 1.67
N ALA A 12 -3.54 0.05 1.49
CA ALA A 12 -4.22 -0.53 2.62
C ALA A 12 -4.53 -2.00 2.51
N SER A 13 -4.69 -2.56 3.69
CA SER A 13 -5.23 -3.88 3.91
C SER A 13 -6.29 -3.82 4.99
N HIS A 14 -7.34 -4.64 4.87
CA HIS A 14 -8.43 -4.73 5.83
C HIS A 14 -8.87 -6.18 5.97
N THR A 15 -8.98 -6.63 7.21
CA THR A 15 -9.40 -8.00 7.53
C THR A 15 -10.84 -7.97 8.02
N THR A 16 -11.71 -8.67 7.30
CA THR A 16 -13.08 -8.98 7.77
C THR A 16 -13.16 -10.43 8.24
N PHE A 17 -14.21 -10.79 8.98
CA PHE A 17 -14.49 -12.17 9.41
C PHE A 17 -14.54 -13.20 8.26
N LYS A 18 -14.80 -12.76 7.01
CA LYS A 18 -14.97 -13.67 5.85
C LYS A 18 -13.82 -13.60 4.85
N LYS A 19 -13.17 -12.44 4.70
CA LYS A 19 -12.16 -12.19 3.65
C LYS A 19 -11.15 -11.14 4.09
N ARG A 20 -9.92 -11.29 3.62
CA ARG A 20 -8.88 -10.26 3.68
C ARG A 20 -8.88 -9.49 2.38
N ARG A 21 -9.08 -8.18 2.47
CA ARG A 21 -9.17 -7.25 1.35
C ARG A 21 -7.96 -6.35 1.33
N TRP A 22 -7.58 -5.98 0.13
CA TRP A 22 -6.42 -5.12 -0.07
C TRP A 22 -6.65 -4.15 -1.20
N GLY A 23 -5.87 -3.07 -1.21
CA GLY A 23 -5.87 -2.12 -2.30
C GLY A 23 -4.76 -1.09 -2.22
N TYR A 24 -4.43 -0.52 -3.38
CA TYR A 24 -3.65 0.69 -3.47
C TYR A 24 -4.28 1.76 -4.39
N ARG A 25 -3.96 3.01 -4.12
CA ARG A 25 -4.26 4.18 -4.94
C ARG A 25 -2.95 4.88 -5.31
N LEU A 26 -2.76 5.13 -6.60
CA LEU A 26 -1.65 5.92 -7.13
C LEU A 26 -2.22 7.29 -7.52
N ALA A 27 -1.76 8.37 -6.90
CA ALA A 27 -2.04 9.73 -7.36
C ALA A 27 -0.86 10.20 -8.22
N LEU A 28 -1.11 10.27 -9.52
CA LEU A 28 -0.19 10.77 -10.54
C LEU A 28 -0.54 12.24 -10.82
N PRO A 29 0.34 13.01 -11.48
CA PRO A 29 0.09 14.42 -11.80
C PRO A 29 -1.21 14.66 -12.59
N ASP A 30 -1.54 13.73 -13.50
CA ASP A 30 -2.65 13.84 -14.44
C ASP A 30 -3.90 13.03 -14.03
N ARG A 31 -3.73 12.02 -13.18
CA ARG A 31 -4.81 11.06 -12.89
C ARG A 31 -4.62 10.32 -11.57
N THR A 32 -5.70 9.71 -11.11
CA THR A 32 -5.67 8.76 -9.99
C THR A 32 -6.01 7.36 -10.47
N ILE A 33 -5.19 6.38 -10.10
CA ILE A 33 -5.42 4.97 -10.39
C ILE A 33 -5.73 4.23 -9.09
N ARG A 34 -6.75 3.36 -9.10
CA ARG A 34 -7.14 2.56 -7.93
C ARG A 34 -7.22 1.09 -8.31
N ARG A 35 -6.71 0.20 -7.45
CA ARG A 35 -6.82 -1.25 -7.61
C ARG A 35 -7.12 -1.90 -6.27
N THR A 36 -8.17 -2.73 -6.24
CA THR A 36 -8.53 -3.56 -5.09
C THR A 36 -8.36 -5.04 -5.42
N GLY A 37 -8.32 -5.86 -4.39
CA GLY A 37 -8.52 -7.29 -4.50
C GLY A 37 -8.81 -7.93 -3.15
N ALA A 38 -8.91 -9.25 -3.18
CA ALA A 38 -9.01 -10.08 -2.00
C ALA A 38 -7.96 -11.19 -2.09
N THR A 39 -7.55 -11.72 -0.94
CA THR A 39 -6.75 -12.94 -0.84
C THR A 39 -7.50 -13.98 0.00
N PRO A 40 -7.21 -15.28 -0.19
CA PRO A 40 -7.67 -16.32 0.73
C PRO A 40 -7.22 -16.01 2.17
N TYR A 41 -7.96 -16.51 3.16
CA TYR A 41 -7.74 -16.19 4.58
C TYR A 41 -6.33 -16.54 5.09
N ALA A 42 -5.63 -17.46 4.40
CA ALA A 42 -4.28 -17.91 4.72
C ALA A 42 -3.21 -16.81 4.68
N TYR A 43 -3.46 -15.66 4.03
CA TYR A 43 -2.50 -14.54 4.05
C TYR A 43 -2.59 -13.77 5.36
N THR A 44 -1.53 -13.73 6.17
CA THR A 44 -1.49 -12.90 7.39
C THR A 44 -1.60 -11.40 7.07
N GLY A 45 -1.87 -10.56 8.08
CA GLY A 45 -1.99 -9.11 7.90
C GLY A 45 -0.70 -8.51 7.31
N PRO A 46 0.47 -8.86 7.85
CA PRO A 46 1.77 -8.52 7.28
C PRO A 46 1.94 -9.00 5.84
N ALA A 47 1.68 -10.28 5.54
CA ALA A 47 1.82 -10.83 4.19
C ALA A 47 1.00 -10.05 3.15
N MET A 48 -0.24 -9.70 3.50
CA MET A 48 -1.10 -8.90 2.66
C MET A 48 -0.53 -7.51 2.40
N GLY A 49 0.03 -6.85 3.42
CA GLY A 49 0.68 -5.54 3.23
C GLY A 49 1.86 -5.59 2.27
N ILE A 50 2.71 -6.61 2.38
CA ILE A 50 3.86 -6.80 1.48
C ILE A 50 3.37 -7.05 0.04
N VAL A 51 2.33 -7.90 -0.13
CA VAL A 51 1.73 -8.15 -1.45
C VAL A 51 1.16 -6.86 -2.06
N VAL A 52 0.52 -5.99 -1.27
CA VAL A 52 0.02 -4.70 -1.77
C VAL A 52 1.15 -3.81 -2.25
N LEU A 53 2.23 -3.73 -1.47
CA LEU A 53 3.42 -2.98 -1.83
C LEU A 53 3.98 -3.48 -3.18
N ILE A 54 4.24 -4.79 -3.31
CA ILE A 54 4.73 -5.40 -4.55
C ILE A 54 3.81 -5.08 -5.73
N LYS A 55 2.49 -5.20 -5.55
CA LYS A 55 1.52 -4.91 -6.62
C LYS A 55 1.50 -3.44 -7.03
N ALA A 56 1.64 -2.51 -6.09
CA ALA A 56 1.71 -1.08 -6.37
C ALA A 56 2.99 -0.73 -7.14
N LEU A 57 4.15 -1.23 -6.69
CA LEU A 57 5.44 -1.01 -7.34
C LEU A 57 5.48 -1.60 -8.75
N ARG A 58 5.01 -2.83 -8.93
CA ARG A 58 4.88 -3.45 -10.26
C ARG A 58 4.00 -2.65 -11.20
N HIS A 59 2.92 -2.04 -10.69
CA HIS A 59 2.05 -1.21 -11.50
C HIS A 59 2.78 0.07 -11.94
N LEU A 60 3.48 0.74 -11.03
CA LEU A 60 4.29 1.92 -11.36
C LEU A 60 5.40 1.60 -12.36
N ARG A 61 6.06 0.44 -12.22
CA ARG A 61 7.07 -0.04 -13.18
C ARG A 61 6.50 -0.27 -14.57
N ARG A 62 5.33 -0.91 -14.68
CA ARG A 62 4.63 -1.08 -15.97
C ARG A 62 4.24 0.25 -16.62
N LEU A 63 3.98 1.27 -15.81
CA LEU A 63 3.72 2.64 -16.27
C LEU A 63 5.01 3.42 -16.57
N ARG A 64 6.20 2.82 -16.39
CA ARG A 64 7.52 3.45 -16.58
C ARG A 64 7.75 4.68 -15.68
N LEU A 65 7.16 4.67 -14.48
CA LEU A 65 7.21 5.77 -13.52
C LEU A 65 8.28 5.57 -12.42
N THR A 66 9.35 4.85 -12.72
CA THR A 66 10.41 4.45 -11.78
C THR A 66 11.36 5.60 -11.38
N HIS A 67 11.40 6.66 -12.18
CA HIS A 67 12.27 7.82 -11.96
C HIS A 67 11.66 8.87 -11.02
N PHE A 68 10.39 8.76 -10.67
CA PHE A 68 9.75 9.67 -9.73
C PHE A 68 9.97 9.20 -8.29
N PRO A 69 10.21 10.13 -7.34
CA PRO A 69 10.24 9.79 -5.93
C PRO A 69 8.84 9.34 -5.48
N LEU A 70 8.79 8.31 -4.65
CA LEU A 70 7.54 7.79 -4.11
C LEU A 70 7.25 8.37 -2.72
N ALA A 71 6.00 8.75 -2.47
CA ALA A 71 5.51 9.06 -1.14
C ALA A 71 4.48 7.99 -0.75
N LEU A 72 4.95 6.98 0.00
CA LEU A 72 4.15 5.83 0.42
C LEU A 72 3.39 6.18 1.71
N THR A 73 2.07 6.06 1.69
CA THR A 73 1.22 6.12 2.88
C THR A 73 0.58 4.75 3.08
N THR A 74 0.73 4.15 4.27
CA THR A 74 0.20 2.80 4.55
C THR A 74 -0.46 2.68 5.91
N ASN A 75 -1.50 1.85 6.00
CA ASN A 75 -2.04 1.40 7.27
C ASN A 75 -1.36 0.14 7.84
N ILE A 76 -0.51 -0.53 7.05
CA ILE A 76 0.17 -1.75 7.48
C ILE A 76 1.45 -1.37 8.22
N LYS A 77 1.42 -1.45 9.55
CA LYS A 77 2.54 -1.05 10.42
C LYS A 77 3.85 -1.78 10.10
N THR A 78 3.79 -3.08 9.78
CA THR A 78 4.99 -3.87 9.41
C THR A 78 5.68 -3.31 8.17
N VAL A 79 4.90 -2.89 7.16
CA VAL A 79 5.47 -2.28 5.95
C VAL A 79 6.14 -0.96 6.27
N GLU A 80 5.52 -0.14 7.12
CA GLU A 80 6.16 1.10 7.52
C GLU A 80 7.48 0.84 8.27
N LEU A 81 7.48 0.01 9.32
CA LEU A 81 8.67 -0.25 10.12
C LEU A 81 9.83 -0.78 9.27
N VAL A 82 9.58 -1.76 8.40
CA VAL A 82 10.62 -2.36 7.57
C VAL A 82 11.24 -1.34 6.60
N LEU A 83 10.43 -0.49 5.99
CA LEU A 83 10.90 0.50 5.03
C LEU A 83 11.53 1.73 5.68
N THR A 84 10.97 2.22 6.79
CA THR A 84 11.50 3.37 7.55
C THR A 84 12.89 3.07 8.09
N TYR A 85 13.09 1.88 8.68
CA TYR A 85 14.37 1.50 9.28
C TYR A 85 15.31 0.79 8.29
N GLN A 86 15.07 0.92 6.97
CA GLN A 86 15.92 0.35 5.92
C GLN A 86 16.26 -1.14 6.09
N ARG A 87 15.38 -1.91 6.75
CA ARG A 87 15.65 -3.30 7.14
C ARG A 87 15.91 -4.21 5.95
N LEU A 88 15.35 -3.89 4.78
CA LEU A 88 15.59 -4.66 3.56
C LEU A 88 17.06 -4.61 3.12
N ALA A 89 17.72 -3.45 3.25
CA ALA A 89 19.13 -3.32 2.93
C ALA A 89 19.98 -4.13 3.91
N ASP A 90 19.68 -4.03 5.22
CA ASP A 90 20.37 -4.81 6.26
C ASP A 90 20.21 -6.32 6.04
N TRP A 91 18.99 -6.78 5.76
CA TRP A 91 18.71 -8.19 5.52
C TRP A 91 19.41 -8.69 4.25
N ALA A 92 19.41 -7.90 3.18
CA ALA A 92 20.10 -8.25 1.95
C ALA A 92 21.62 -8.30 2.14
N ALA A 93 22.19 -7.43 2.99
CA ALA A 93 23.62 -7.45 3.34
C ALA A 93 24.02 -8.65 4.21
N HIS A 94 23.05 -9.33 4.83
CA HIS A 94 23.24 -10.51 5.68
C HIS A 94 22.63 -11.77 5.09
N ASP A 95 22.57 -11.86 3.76
CA ASP A 95 22.08 -13.04 3.02
C ASP A 95 20.69 -13.52 3.46
N TRP A 96 19.81 -12.59 3.83
CA TRP A 96 18.42 -12.84 4.23
C TRP A 96 18.28 -13.90 5.33
N PRO A 97 18.58 -13.54 6.60
CA PRO A 97 18.52 -14.48 7.72
C PRO A 97 17.22 -15.30 7.78
N PRO A 98 17.27 -16.61 8.07
CA PRO A 98 16.11 -17.50 8.03
C PRO A 98 15.05 -17.20 9.10
N THR A 99 15.37 -16.34 10.07
CA THR A 99 14.47 -15.88 11.14
C THR A 99 13.48 -14.83 10.67
N ILE A 100 13.64 -14.29 9.45
CA ILE A 100 12.74 -13.28 8.90
C ILE A 100 11.42 -13.95 8.49
N GLU A 101 10.33 -13.55 9.14
CA GLU A 101 8.99 -13.93 8.72
C GLU A 101 8.72 -13.40 7.29
N LEU A 102 8.19 -14.27 6.42
CA LEU A 102 7.81 -13.91 5.05
C LEU A 102 9.00 -13.44 4.18
N VAL A 103 10.19 -13.99 4.41
CA VAL A 103 11.44 -13.63 3.71
C VAL A 103 11.27 -13.59 2.18
N ASP A 104 10.61 -14.57 1.57
CA ASP A 104 10.38 -14.62 0.12
C ASP A 104 9.59 -13.39 -0.39
N LEU A 105 8.59 -12.94 0.38
CA LEU A 105 7.83 -11.75 0.02
C LEU A 105 8.67 -10.48 0.17
N TRP A 106 9.53 -10.42 1.19
CA TRP A 106 10.43 -9.29 1.37
C TRP A 106 11.51 -9.21 0.30
N GLN A 107 12.07 -10.35 -0.13
CA GLN A 107 12.99 -10.42 -1.26
C GLN A 107 12.33 -9.90 -2.55
N LEU A 108 11.08 -10.28 -2.81
CA LEU A 108 10.32 -9.77 -3.94
C LEU A 108 10.03 -8.26 -3.83
N ALA A 109 9.74 -7.77 -2.62
CA ALA A 109 9.53 -6.35 -2.39
C ALA A 109 10.83 -5.54 -2.59
N ASP A 110 11.97 -6.03 -2.09
CA ASP A 110 13.29 -5.43 -2.29
C ASP A 110 13.64 -5.34 -3.77
N ALA A 111 13.47 -6.42 -4.52
CA ALA A 111 13.71 -6.45 -5.95
C ALA A 111 12.88 -5.39 -6.72
N GLU A 112 11.62 -5.18 -6.34
CA GLU A 112 10.80 -4.12 -6.96
C GLU A 112 11.19 -2.71 -6.47
N LEU A 113 11.59 -2.54 -5.20
CA LEU A 113 12.02 -1.26 -4.63
C LEU A 113 13.33 -0.74 -5.20
N ARG A 114 14.25 -1.62 -5.62
CA ARG A 114 15.50 -1.22 -6.32
C ARG A 114 15.26 -0.41 -7.59
N HIS A 115 14.06 -0.49 -8.18
CA HIS A 115 13.67 0.35 -9.31
C HIS A 115 13.26 1.78 -8.91
N PHE A 116 13.06 2.07 -7.63
CA PHE A 116 12.59 3.35 -7.09
C PHE A 116 13.60 3.87 -6.05
N PRO A 117 14.69 4.53 -6.49
CA PRO A 117 15.81 4.88 -5.61
C PRO A 117 15.48 5.92 -4.53
N ALA A 118 14.35 6.61 -4.67
CA ALA A 118 13.88 7.59 -3.70
C ALA A 118 12.43 7.28 -3.31
N TYR A 119 12.22 6.96 -2.04
CA TYR A 119 10.89 6.86 -1.47
C TYR A 119 10.86 7.35 -0.02
N THR A 120 9.72 7.87 0.40
CA THR A 120 9.39 8.11 1.80
C THR A 120 8.22 7.24 2.20
N VAL A 121 8.11 6.95 3.49
CA VAL A 121 7.05 6.12 4.05
C VAL A 121 6.41 6.87 5.22
N GLN A 122 5.09 6.86 5.25
CA GLN A 122 4.29 7.38 6.33
C GLN A 122 3.27 6.32 6.76
N TRP A 123 3.26 6.00 8.04
CA TRP A 123 2.18 5.20 8.62
C TRP A 123 0.99 6.08 8.97
N THR A 124 -0.20 5.61 8.65
CA THR A 124 -1.47 6.21 9.08
C THR A 124 -2.39 5.11 9.60
N PRO A 125 -2.87 5.19 10.85
CA PRO A 125 -3.82 4.20 11.36
C PRO A 125 -5.11 4.20 10.54
N ASP A 126 -5.81 3.06 10.56
CA ASP A 126 -7.05 2.77 9.82
C ASP A 126 -8.16 3.82 9.91
N ARG A 127 -8.08 4.75 10.86
CA ARG A 127 -9.09 5.79 11.11
C ARG A 127 -8.98 7.00 10.16
N TYR A 128 -8.00 7.03 9.26
CA TYR A 128 -7.83 8.14 8.32
C TYR A 128 -8.51 7.88 6.97
N ARG A 129 -9.57 8.68 6.70
CA ARG A 129 -10.31 8.82 5.43
C ARG A 129 -9.49 8.82 4.13
N ARG A 130 -8.19 9.13 4.20
CA ARG A 130 -7.27 9.15 3.05
C ARG A 130 -6.98 7.75 2.50
N VAL A 131 -7.14 6.72 3.33
CA VAL A 131 -6.87 5.31 3.02
C VAL A 131 -8.17 4.48 2.92
N ASP A 132 -9.30 5.05 3.37
CA ASP A 132 -10.64 4.43 3.49
C ASP A 132 -11.34 4.03 2.18
N TRP A 133 -10.74 4.16 1.01
CA TRP A 133 -11.44 3.78 -0.23
C TRP A 133 -11.61 2.25 -0.41
N LEU A 134 -10.98 1.42 0.44
CA LEU A 134 -11.31 0.00 0.59
C LEU A 134 -12.61 -0.24 1.38
N VAL A 135 -13.01 0.74 2.19
CA VAL A 135 -14.23 0.77 3.00
C VAL A 135 -15.19 1.73 2.31
N LYS A 136 -15.87 1.29 1.24
CA LYS A 136 -16.94 2.08 0.62
C LYS A 136 -18.02 2.42 1.67
N PRO A 137 -18.74 3.55 1.48
CA PRO A 137 -19.32 4.34 2.56
C PRO A 137 -20.34 3.54 3.35
N THR A 138 -20.31 3.70 4.68
CA THR A 138 -21.53 3.53 5.47
C THR A 138 -22.63 4.32 4.76
N HIS A 139 -23.70 3.62 4.38
CA HIS A 139 -24.83 4.16 3.62
C HIS A 139 -25.18 5.61 4.01
N PRO A 140 -25.51 6.50 3.06
CA PRO A 140 -26.23 7.71 3.41
C PRO A 140 -27.54 7.27 4.06
N HIS A 141 -27.81 7.76 5.26
CA HIS A 141 -29.11 7.59 5.87
C HIS A 141 -30.17 8.01 4.85
N ARG A 142 -31.11 7.11 4.59
CA ARG A 142 -32.29 7.31 3.75
C ARG A 142 -32.83 8.73 3.91
N SER A 143 -32.91 9.46 2.81
CA SER A 143 -33.86 10.56 2.66
C SER A 143 -35.25 10.01 2.97
N GLN A 144 -35.79 10.30 4.15
CA GLN A 144 -37.21 10.10 4.38
C GLN A 144 -37.95 11.20 3.63
N HIS A 145 -38.71 10.72 2.65
CA HIS A 145 -39.80 11.37 1.94
C HIS A 145 -40.37 12.61 2.65
N HIS A 146 -40.38 13.71 1.90
CA HIS A 146 -41.49 14.67 1.95
C HIS A 146 -42.81 13.89 1.84
N ARG A 147 -43.51 13.73 2.95
CA ARG A 147 -44.97 13.61 2.92
C ARG A 147 -45.51 15.03 2.90
N ARG A 148 -46.05 15.40 1.73
CA ARG A 148 -47.13 16.37 1.63
C ARG A 148 -48.22 15.99 2.63
N GLN A 149 -48.65 16.91 3.47
CA GLN A 149 -50.06 17.35 3.60
C GLN A 149 -50.05 18.81 4.02
#